data_AF-A0A3D8VGA5-F1
#
_entry.id   AF-A0A3D8VGA5-F1
#
_cell.length_a   1.000
_cell.length_b   1.000
_cell.length_c   1.000
_cell.angle_alpha   90.00
_cell.angle_beta   90.00
_cell.angle_gamma   90.00
#
_symmetry.space_group_name_H-M   'P 1'
#
loop_
_entity.id
_entity.type
_entity.pdbx_description
1 polymer ?
#
loop_
_entity_poly.entity_id
_entity_poly.type
_entity_poly.pdbx_seq_one_letter_code
_entity_poly.pdbx_strand_id
1 'polypeptide(L)'
;MGCANLLRLIQKNKRAASEYLFIAPFFHPALPVYHEDATEQSTDRTDVDYTVFDKKVMLLMTLYKMNIHRFNDRTVAEIPDEFNKSEKLTLSFRLLASRFLDKIPPELLSDIKDRVSIYVGSKDEVLLHDEFKRYVKEHWNVEVHIIQETDHNHILHHPQLHEEWAGK
;
A
#
# COMPACT_ATOMS: atom_id res chain seq x y z
N MET A 1 -4.90 -1.84 1.60
CA MET A 1 -4.70 -2.59 0.32
C MET A 1 -3.72 -1.82 -0.56
N GLY A 2 -2.79 -2.50 -1.27
CA GLY A 2 -1.69 -1.83 -1.99
C GLY A 2 -2.12 -1.13 -3.29
N CYS A 3 -1.44 -0.02 -3.64
CA CYS A 3 -1.78 0.83 -4.79
C CYS A 3 -1.24 0.33 -6.14
N ALA A 4 -0.53 -0.80 -6.19
CA ALA A 4 0.29 -1.17 -7.36
C ALA A 4 -0.48 -1.27 -8.68
N ASN A 5 -1.74 -1.73 -8.68
CA ASN A 5 -2.53 -1.79 -9.91
C ASN A 5 -2.83 -0.40 -10.47
N LEU A 6 -3.18 0.56 -9.61
CA LEU A 6 -3.40 1.94 -10.01
C LEU A 6 -2.10 2.58 -10.51
N LEU A 7 -0.99 2.31 -9.84
CA LEU A 7 0.31 2.82 -10.26
C LEU A 7 0.74 2.26 -11.62
N ARG A 8 0.52 0.96 -11.88
CA ARG A 8 0.77 0.35 -13.20
C ARG A 8 -0.11 0.97 -14.28
N LEU A 9 -1.37 1.28 -13.95
CA LEU A 9 -2.27 1.97 -14.88
C LEU A 9 -1.73 3.37 -15.21
N ILE A 10 -1.33 4.15 -14.20
CA ILE A 10 -0.73 5.48 -14.37
C ILE A 10 0.54 5.40 -15.23
N GLN A 11 1.43 4.44 -14.96
CA GLN A 11 2.66 4.24 -15.74
C GLN A 11 2.37 3.92 -17.20
N LYS A 12 1.36 3.09 -17.47
CA LYS A 12 0.97 2.69 -18.83
C LYS A 12 0.21 3.80 -19.58
N ASN A 13 -0.65 4.53 -18.88
CA ASN A 13 -1.46 5.60 -19.43
C ASN A 13 -1.78 6.65 -18.35
N LYS A 14 -0.94 7.68 -18.28
CA LYS A 14 -1.10 8.82 -17.35
C LYS A 14 -2.44 9.54 -17.49
N ARG A 15 -3.14 9.41 -18.62
CA ARG A 15 -4.43 10.06 -18.92
C ARG A 15 -5.64 9.13 -18.77
N ALA A 16 -5.47 7.93 -18.18
CA ALA A 16 -6.55 6.96 -18.06
C ALA A 16 -7.75 7.43 -17.22
N ALA A 17 -7.55 8.34 -16.27
CA ALA A 17 -8.60 8.95 -15.47
C ALA A 17 -8.38 10.45 -15.35
N SER A 18 -9.44 11.27 -15.31
CA SER A 18 -9.36 12.73 -15.09
C SER A 18 -8.59 13.06 -13.81
N GLU A 19 -8.81 12.28 -12.75
CA GLU A 19 -8.18 12.43 -11.45
C GLU A 19 -7.82 11.06 -10.83
N TYR A 20 -6.85 11.09 -9.92
CA TYR A 20 -6.38 9.94 -9.14
C TYR A 20 -6.45 10.30 -7.66
N LEU A 21 -7.27 9.55 -6.93
CA LEU A 21 -7.49 9.73 -5.51
C LEU A 21 -6.81 8.60 -4.73
N PHE A 22 -5.94 8.98 -3.80
CA PHE A 22 -5.27 8.08 -2.88
C PHE A 22 -5.70 8.44 -1.46
N ILE A 23 -6.34 7.50 -0.76
CA ILE A 23 -6.79 7.66 0.62
C ILE A 23 -6.08 6.57 1.43
N ALA A 24 -5.37 6.96 2.48
CA ALA A 24 -4.53 6.07 3.30
C ALA A 24 -3.69 5.10 2.43
N PRO A 25 -2.87 5.61 1.48
CA PRO A 25 -2.25 4.76 0.47
C PRO A 25 -1.05 3.96 0.99
N PHE A 26 -0.94 2.73 0.52
CA PHE A 26 0.26 1.91 0.67
C PHE A 26 0.93 1.70 -0.71
N PHE A 27 2.00 2.46 -0.98
CA PHE A 27 2.68 2.46 -2.29
C PHE A 27 3.65 1.28 -2.43
N HIS A 28 4.55 1.08 -1.47
CA HIS A 28 5.55 0.00 -1.51
C HIS A 28 6.25 -0.16 -0.15
N PRO A 29 6.51 -1.39 0.34
CA PRO A 29 7.05 -1.62 1.68
C PRO A 29 8.46 -1.06 1.91
N ALA A 30 9.22 -0.79 0.85
CA ALA A 30 10.58 -0.23 0.96
C ALA A 30 10.64 1.29 1.15
N LEU A 31 9.50 1.99 1.25
CA LEU A 31 9.53 3.43 1.55
C LEU A 31 9.82 3.65 3.04
N PRO A 32 10.69 4.60 3.39
CA PRO A 32 11.03 4.92 4.78
C PRO A 32 9.99 5.87 5.39
N VAL A 33 8.71 5.48 5.35
CA VAL A 33 7.56 6.32 5.72
C VAL A 33 6.48 5.52 6.45
N TYR A 34 6.78 4.28 6.80
CA TYR A 34 5.88 3.37 7.48
C TYR A 34 6.42 3.10 8.87
N HIS A 35 5.53 2.91 9.84
CA HIS A 35 5.93 2.48 11.18
C HIS A 35 6.68 1.15 11.09
N GLU A 36 7.72 0.96 11.91
CA GLU A 36 8.46 -0.31 11.95
C GLU A 36 7.51 -1.48 12.26
N ASP A 37 6.57 -1.29 13.18
CA ASP A 37 5.47 -2.22 13.54
C ASP A 37 4.35 -2.34 12.48
N ALA A 38 4.39 -1.55 11.41
CA ALA A 38 3.53 -1.72 10.25
C ALA A 38 4.22 -2.53 9.15
N THR A 39 5.56 -2.63 9.22
CA THR A 39 6.39 -3.48 8.34
C THR A 39 6.76 -4.82 8.99
N GLU A 40 6.89 -4.85 10.31
CA GLU A 40 6.93 -6.04 11.15
C GLU A 40 5.52 -6.26 11.69
N GLN A 41 4.96 -7.46 11.53
CA GLN A 41 3.60 -7.70 12.00
C GLN A 41 3.49 -7.47 13.50
N SER A 42 2.45 -6.73 13.89
CA SER A 42 1.93 -6.64 15.25
C SER A 42 2.05 -8.00 15.95
N THR A 43 2.88 -8.08 16.98
CA THR A 43 2.93 -9.22 17.90
C THR A 43 1.66 -9.34 18.74
N ASP A 44 0.81 -8.31 18.71
CA ASP A 44 -0.54 -8.36 19.24
C ASP A 44 -1.41 -9.25 18.36
N ARG A 45 -1.82 -10.36 18.98
CA ARG A 45 -2.92 -11.24 18.58
C ARG A 45 -4.18 -10.38 18.35
N THR A 46 -4.33 -9.87 17.15
CA THR A 46 -5.65 -9.54 16.63
C THR A 46 -6.42 -10.86 16.46
N ASP A 47 -7.73 -10.87 16.68
CA ASP A 47 -8.61 -12.06 16.72
C ASP A 47 -8.64 -12.90 15.41
N VAL A 48 -7.75 -12.63 14.47
CA VAL A 48 -7.64 -13.23 13.14
C VAL A 48 -6.17 -13.58 12.89
N ASP A 49 -5.80 -14.84 13.19
CA ASP A 49 -4.43 -15.37 13.05
C ASP A 49 -3.95 -15.35 11.57
N TYR A 50 -3.36 -14.23 11.13
CA TYR A 50 -2.71 -14.12 9.84
C TYR A 50 -1.25 -14.59 9.92
N THR A 51 -0.89 -15.65 9.20
CA THR A 51 0.48 -16.18 9.19
C THR A 51 1.18 -15.85 7.89
N VAL A 52 2.24 -15.03 7.94
CA VAL A 52 3.14 -14.81 6.79
C VAL A 52 4.44 -15.57 7.02
N PHE A 53 4.91 -16.27 5.99
CA PHE A 53 6.18 -17.00 6.05
C PHE A 53 7.33 -16.10 5.60
N ASP A 54 7.78 -15.14 6.42
CA ASP A 54 8.71 -14.08 6.01
C ASP A 54 10.03 -14.58 5.40
N LYS A 55 10.67 -15.57 6.03
CA LYS A 55 11.90 -16.20 5.49
C LYS A 55 11.67 -16.76 4.09
N LYS A 56 10.49 -17.33 3.85
CA LYS A 56 10.08 -17.87 2.55
C LYS A 56 9.81 -16.74 1.57
N VAL A 57 9.13 -15.67 1.99
CA VAL A 57 8.92 -14.46 1.17
C VAL A 57 10.25 -13.87 0.73
N MET A 58 11.20 -13.69 1.66
CA MET A 58 12.51 -13.11 1.40
C MET A 58 13.33 -13.96 0.42
N LEU A 59 13.37 -15.28 0.63
CA LEU A 59 14.04 -16.21 -0.29
C LEU A 59 13.41 -16.17 -1.68
N LEU A 60 12.08 -16.24 -1.77
CA LEU A 60 11.37 -16.22 -3.05
C LEU A 60 11.51 -14.88 -3.76
N MET A 61 11.54 -13.76 -3.03
CA MET A 61 11.82 -12.43 -3.58
C MET A 61 13.22 -12.33 -4.16
N THR A 62 14.20 -12.96 -3.51
CA THR A 62 15.59 -13.02 -4.01
C THR A 62 15.65 -13.82 -5.32
N LEU A 63 15.03 -15.01 -5.35
CA LEU A 63 14.95 -15.83 -6.56
C LEU A 63 14.21 -15.10 -7.70
N TYR A 64 13.12 -14.41 -7.39
CA TYR A 64 12.34 -13.61 -8.34
C TYR A 64 13.19 -12.49 -8.95
N LYS A 65 13.96 -11.75 -8.14
CA LYS A 65 14.90 -10.72 -8.61
C LYS A 65 16.04 -11.29 -9.48
N MET A 66 16.42 -12.55 -9.27
CA MET A 66 17.37 -13.30 -10.11
C MET A 66 16.72 -13.92 -11.36
N ASN A 67 15.47 -13.55 -11.68
CA ASN A 67 14.71 -14.06 -12.81
C ASN A 67 14.36 -15.57 -12.73
N ILE A 68 14.34 -16.14 -11.51
CA ILE A 68 13.97 -17.54 -11.25
C ILE A 68 12.51 -17.60 -10.80
N HIS A 69 11.60 -17.84 -11.75
CA HIS A 69 10.15 -17.80 -11.55
C HIS A 69 9.50 -19.14 -11.17
N ARG A 70 10.29 -20.21 -11.05
CA ARG A 70 9.82 -21.59 -10.85
C ARG A 70 8.97 -21.79 -9.58
N PHE A 71 9.10 -20.89 -8.61
CA PHE A 71 8.47 -21.01 -7.29
C PHE A 71 7.38 -19.96 -7.04
N ASN A 72 6.92 -19.26 -8.08
CA ASN A 72 5.96 -18.17 -7.95
C ASN A 72 4.62 -18.60 -7.34
N ASP A 73 4.19 -19.84 -7.52
CA ASP A 73 2.92 -20.34 -6.99
C ASP A 73 3.02 -20.88 -5.55
N ARG A 74 4.19 -20.79 -4.90
CA ARG A 74 4.35 -21.26 -3.51
C ARG A 74 3.58 -20.37 -2.54
N THR A 75 2.80 -20.99 -1.65
CA THR A 75 2.12 -20.30 -0.54
C THR A 75 3.12 -19.58 0.36
N VAL A 76 2.86 -18.31 0.63
CA VAL A 76 3.67 -17.44 1.50
C VAL A 76 2.88 -16.80 2.62
N ALA A 77 1.55 -16.87 2.57
CA ALA A 77 0.72 -16.48 3.71
C ALA A 77 -0.53 -17.37 3.81
N GLU A 78 -1.04 -17.51 5.03
CA GLU A 78 -2.33 -18.12 5.36
C GLU A 78 -3.18 -17.08 6.09
N ILE A 79 -4.42 -16.91 5.63
CA ILE A 79 -5.41 -15.98 6.19
C ILE A 79 -6.60 -16.81 6.66
N PRO A 80 -7.19 -16.54 7.83
CA PRO A 80 -8.44 -17.15 8.23
C PRO A 80 -9.54 -16.83 7.20
N ASP A 81 -10.30 -17.83 6.80
CA ASP A 81 -11.37 -17.69 5.81
C ASP A 81 -12.66 -18.30 6.34
N GLU A 82 -13.53 -17.44 6.84
CA GLU A 82 -14.83 -17.82 7.39
C GLU A 82 -15.79 -18.38 6.31
N PHE A 83 -15.46 -18.19 5.02
CA PHE A 83 -16.33 -18.58 3.91
C PHE A 83 -15.97 -19.94 3.30
N ASN A 84 -14.88 -20.58 3.73
CA ASN A 84 -14.38 -21.81 3.13
C ASN A 84 -14.29 -22.96 4.13
N LYS A 85 -14.52 -24.20 3.66
CA LYS A 85 -14.49 -25.42 4.48
C LYS A 85 -13.12 -25.70 5.12
N SER A 86 -12.06 -25.13 4.55
CA SER A 86 -10.69 -25.23 5.10
C SER A 86 -10.39 -24.21 6.19
N GLU A 87 -11.31 -23.26 6.45
CA GLU A 87 -11.14 -22.13 7.39
C GLU A 87 -9.91 -21.26 7.13
N LYS A 88 -9.26 -21.46 5.98
CA LYS A 88 -7.97 -20.87 5.61
C LYS A 88 -7.91 -20.60 4.12
N LEU A 89 -7.50 -19.38 3.78
CA LEU A 89 -7.14 -18.93 2.44
C LEU A 89 -5.63 -18.78 2.34
N THR A 90 -5.05 -19.36 1.29
CA THR A 90 -3.59 -19.30 1.06
C THR A 90 -3.25 -18.25 0.02
N LEU A 91 -2.26 -17.40 0.32
CA LEU A 91 -1.71 -16.43 -0.63
C LEU A 91 -0.41 -16.98 -1.24
N SER A 92 -0.34 -17.06 -2.57
CA SER A 92 0.89 -17.43 -3.27
C SER A 92 1.87 -16.27 -3.37
N PHE A 93 3.16 -16.57 -3.53
CA PHE A 93 4.22 -15.57 -3.67
C PHE A 93 3.95 -14.61 -4.83
N ARG A 94 3.52 -15.12 -5.99
CA ARG A 94 3.14 -14.30 -7.14
C ARG A 94 2.05 -13.29 -6.79
N LEU A 95 1.02 -13.73 -6.08
CA LEU A 95 -0.07 -12.85 -5.68
C LEU A 95 0.41 -11.81 -4.67
N LEU A 96 1.21 -12.19 -3.67
CA LEU A 96 1.81 -11.25 -2.72
C LEU A 96 2.68 -10.20 -3.45
N ALA A 97 3.64 -10.64 -4.26
CA ALA A 97 4.55 -9.77 -4.99
C ALA A 97 3.80 -8.84 -5.97
N SER A 98 2.72 -9.31 -6.60
CA SER A 98 1.92 -8.50 -7.52
C SER A 98 1.26 -7.28 -6.85
N ARG A 99 1.18 -7.24 -5.51
CA ARG A 99 0.64 -6.10 -4.77
C ARG A 99 1.59 -4.89 -4.73
N PHE A 100 2.82 -5.06 -5.19
CA PHE A 100 3.86 -4.03 -5.19
C PHE A 100 4.45 -3.84 -6.59
N LEU A 101 4.92 -2.64 -6.89
CA LEU A 101 5.79 -2.42 -8.04
C LEU A 101 7.17 -3.00 -7.74
N ASP A 102 7.90 -3.51 -8.74
CA ASP A 102 9.27 -3.99 -8.53
C ASP A 102 10.22 -2.88 -8.04
N LYS A 103 9.96 -1.65 -8.46
CA LYS A 103 10.62 -0.42 -8.04
C LYS A 103 9.61 0.73 -8.05
N ILE A 104 9.71 1.65 -7.10
CA ILE A 104 9.02 2.94 -7.19
C ILE A 104 9.89 3.88 -8.04
N PRO A 105 9.37 4.43 -9.15
CA PRO A 105 10.03 5.50 -9.88
C PRO A 105 10.20 6.74 -9.00
N PRO A 106 11.35 7.44 -9.06
CA PRO A 106 11.58 8.65 -8.27
C PRO A 106 10.58 9.75 -8.61
N GLU A 107 10.06 9.82 -9.84
CA GLU A 107 9.12 10.85 -10.32
C GLU A 107 7.72 10.27 -10.59
N LEU A 108 7.29 9.28 -9.81
CA LEU A 108 6.10 8.46 -10.08
C LEU A 108 4.83 9.27 -10.43
N LEU A 109 4.61 10.39 -9.73
CA LEU A 109 3.41 11.22 -9.86
C LEU A 109 3.68 12.65 -10.36
N SER A 110 4.95 13.03 -10.55
CA SER A 110 5.35 14.42 -10.80
C SER A 110 4.68 15.03 -12.03
N ASP A 111 4.54 14.25 -13.11
CA ASP A 111 3.94 14.69 -14.37
C ASP A 111 2.40 14.81 -14.34
N ILE A 112 1.77 14.29 -13.29
CA ILE A 112 0.32 14.29 -13.12
C ILE A 112 -0.10 14.89 -11.79
N LYS A 113 0.79 15.62 -11.11
CA LYS A 113 0.57 16.15 -9.77
C LYS A 113 -0.74 16.95 -9.63
N ASP A 114 -1.13 17.68 -10.68
CA ASP A 114 -2.34 18.50 -10.70
C ASP A 114 -3.64 17.67 -10.79
N ARG A 115 -3.51 16.35 -10.99
CA ARG A 115 -4.60 15.38 -11.10
C ARG A 115 -4.55 14.34 -9.99
N VAL A 116 -3.65 14.50 -9.03
CA VAL A 116 -3.44 13.57 -7.93
C VAL A 116 -3.85 14.25 -6.64
N SER A 117 -4.70 13.60 -5.87
CA SER A 117 -4.99 14.00 -4.50
C SER A 117 -4.68 12.85 -3.54
N ILE A 118 -3.93 13.16 -2.49
CA ILE A 118 -3.49 12.20 -1.49
C ILE A 118 -3.95 12.66 -0.12
N TYR A 119 -4.67 11.79 0.58
CA TYR A 119 -5.22 12.03 1.92
C TYR A 119 -4.73 10.95 2.89
N VAL A 120 -4.29 11.37 4.07
CA VAL A 120 -3.78 10.51 5.15
C VAL A 120 -4.34 10.98 6.49
N GLY A 121 -4.58 10.05 7.41
CA GLY A 121 -5.04 10.38 8.75
C GLY A 121 -3.90 10.87 9.65
N SER A 122 -4.17 11.81 10.55
CA SER A 122 -3.18 12.28 11.53
C SER A 122 -2.88 11.25 12.63
N LYS A 123 -3.66 10.17 12.72
CA LYS A 123 -3.48 9.06 13.66
C LYS A 123 -3.28 7.73 12.91
N ASP A 124 -2.82 7.79 11.66
CA ASP A 124 -2.57 6.60 10.85
C ASP A 124 -1.55 5.69 11.55
N GLU A 125 -1.95 4.45 11.82
CA GLU A 125 -1.15 3.45 12.53
C GLU A 125 -0.17 2.72 11.60
N VAL A 126 -0.32 2.88 10.29
CA VAL A 126 0.49 2.20 9.26
C VAL A 126 1.59 3.13 8.74
N LEU A 127 1.25 4.40 8.54
CA LEU A 127 2.05 5.37 7.81
C LEU A 127 2.41 6.58 8.69
N LEU A 128 3.69 6.91 8.75
CA LEU A 128 4.23 8.09 9.45
C LEU A 128 3.86 9.35 8.67
N HIS A 129 2.69 9.94 8.96
CA HIS A 129 2.05 10.97 8.12
C HIS A 129 2.97 12.16 7.77
N ASP A 130 3.79 12.64 8.72
CA ASP A 130 4.71 13.76 8.49
C ASP A 130 5.87 13.38 7.59
N GLU A 131 6.43 12.18 7.79
CA GLU A 131 7.52 11.66 6.97
C GLU A 131 7.05 11.37 5.55
N PHE A 132 5.86 10.80 5.43
CA PHE A 132 5.23 10.54 4.14
C PHE A 132 4.92 11.82 3.39
N LYS A 133 4.32 12.83 4.04
CA LYS A 133 4.07 14.14 3.43
C LYS A 133 5.35 14.77 2.90
N ARG A 134 6.42 14.76 3.71
CA ARG A 134 7.73 15.24 3.30
C ARG A 134 8.29 14.44 2.11
N TYR A 135 8.29 13.12 2.20
CA TYR A 135 8.80 12.23 1.15
C TYR A 135 8.10 12.47 -0.19
N VAL A 136 6.76 12.49 -0.19
CA VAL A 136 5.95 12.69 -1.39
C VAL A 136 6.18 14.07 -1.99
N LYS A 137 6.30 15.11 -1.15
CA LYS A 137 6.59 16.45 -1.63
C LYS A 137 7.97 16.55 -2.29
N GLU A 138 8.99 15.97 -1.66
CA GLU A 138 10.36 16.01 -2.14
C GLU A 138 10.58 15.20 -3.42
N HIS A 139 10.00 14.00 -3.49
CA HIS A 139 10.27 13.06 -4.59
C HIS A 139 9.26 13.20 -5.73
N TRP A 140 7.98 13.38 -5.41
CA TRP A 140 6.90 13.39 -6.41
C TRP A 140 6.31 14.77 -6.67
N ASN A 141 6.70 15.79 -5.90
CA ASN A 141 6.16 17.14 -6.00
C ASN A 141 4.61 17.17 -5.91
N VAL A 142 4.05 16.29 -5.08
CA VAL A 142 2.61 16.20 -4.80
C VAL A 142 2.35 16.66 -3.36
N GLU A 143 1.25 17.35 -3.13
CA GLU A 143 0.80 17.71 -1.78
C GLU A 143 0.04 16.55 -1.13
N VAL A 144 0.29 16.34 0.16
CA VAL A 144 -0.46 15.38 0.98
C VAL A 144 -1.31 16.15 1.99
N HIS A 145 -2.61 15.86 1.96
CA HIS A 145 -3.61 16.41 2.87
C HIS A 145 -3.71 15.51 4.09
N ILE A 146 -3.57 16.11 5.29
CA ILE A 146 -3.66 15.37 6.55
C ILE A 146 -5.03 15.66 7.17
N ILE A 147 -5.88 14.63 7.20
CA ILE A 147 -7.19 14.67 7.87
C ILE A 147 -6.95 14.46 9.36
N GLN A 148 -7.43 15.40 10.18
CA GLN A 148 -7.15 15.38 11.62
C GLN A 148 -8.01 14.34 12.33
N GLU A 149 -7.50 13.82 13.44
CA GLU A 149 -8.22 12.94 14.37
C GLU A 149 -8.76 11.63 13.77
N THR A 150 -8.17 11.15 12.67
CA THR A 150 -8.57 9.90 12.01
C THR A 150 -7.37 8.99 11.73
N ASP A 151 -7.63 7.69 11.69
CA ASP A 151 -6.65 6.63 11.46
C ASP A 151 -6.75 6.04 10.04
N HIS A 152 -5.97 5.00 9.75
CA HIS A 152 -5.88 4.40 8.42
C HIS A 152 -7.21 3.80 7.94
N ASN A 153 -8.00 3.24 8.85
CA ASN A 153 -9.20 2.47 8.53
C ASN A 153 -10.47 3.33 8.53
N HIS A 154 -10.49 4.42 9.31
CA HIS A 154 -11.67 5.27 9.47
C HIS A 154 -11.68 6.52 8.58
N ILE A 155 -10.55 6.89 7.97
CA ILE A 155 -10.45 8.11 7.14
C ILE A 155 -11.49 8.15 6.01
N LEU A 156 -11.85 7.00 5.42
CA LEU A 156 -12.82 6.92 4.32
C LEU A 156 -14.21 7.40 4.73
N HIS A 157 -14.54 7.32 6.02
CA HIS A 157 -15.83 7.72 6.58
C HIS A 157 -15.76 9.09 7.29
N HIS A 158 -14.60 9.74 7.29
CA HIS A 158 -14.40 10.98 8.03
C HIS A 158 -15.02 12.18 7.28
N PRO A 159 -15.90 12.98 7.91
CA PRO A 159 -16.59 14.09 7.24
C PRO A 159 -15.66 15.09 6.56
N GLN A 160 -14.54 15.44 7.20
CA GLN A 160 -13.55 16.36 6.65
C GLN A 160 -12.99 15.90 5.29
N LEU A 161 -12.80 14.59 5.09
CA LEU A 161 -12.34 14.06 3.79
C LEU A 161 -13.35 14.39 2.69
N HIS A 162 -14.63 14.17 2.96
CA HIS A 162 -15.70 14.42 2.01
C HIS A 162 -15.88 15.90 1.72
N GLU A 163 -15.75 16.76 2.74
CA GLU A 163 -15.78 18.22 2.57
C GLU A 163 -14.62 18.73 1.71
N GLU A 164 -13.39 18.28 2.00
CA GLU A 164 -12.20 18.67 1.23
C GLU A 164 -12.22 18.14 -0.20
N TRP A 165 -12.80 16.97 -0.44
CA TRP A 165 -12.92 16.39 -1.78
C TRP A 165 -14.06 17.01 -2.59
N ALA A 166 -15.23 17.19 -1.99
CA ALA A 166 -16.40 17.78 -2.67
C ALA A 166 -16.24 19.28 -2.96
N GLY A 167 -15.34 19.96 -2.27
CA GLY A 167 -15.00 21.37 -2.49
C GLY A 167 -14.02 21.64 -3.63
N LYS A 168 -13.52 20.59 -4.31
CA LYS A 168 -12.68 20.69 -5.53
C LYS A 168 -13.55 20.63 -6.78
#